data_AF-B3CIU2-F1
#
_entry.id   AF-B3CIU2-F1
#
_cell.length_a   1.000
_cell.length_b   1.000
_cell.length_c   1.000
_cell.angle_alpha   90.00
_cell.angle_beta   90.00
_cell.angle_gamma   90.00
#
_symmetry.space_group_name_H-M   'P 1'
#
loop_
_entity.id
_entity.type
_entity.pdbx_description
1 polymer ?
#
loop_
_entity_poly.entity_id
_entity_poly.type
_entity_poly.pdbx_seq_one_letter_code
_entity_poly.pdbx_strand_id
1 'polypeptide(L)'
;MGTTIKVSNREIAIRAFDHLRHERKSDSALRLAHHLLHYDRISIGIGEVDWEIDMAIQKFGGNPRTGYRYTAHFSFKGETEMEKERYEEIFNGKE
;
A
#
# COMPACT_ATOMS: atom_id res chain seq x y z
N MET A 1 -9.52 -15.48 -19.79
CA MET A 1 -10.34 -15.45 -18.57
C MET A 1 -9.43 -14.94 -17.46
N GLY A 2 -9.44 -13.63 -17.21
CA GLY A 2 -8.55 -13.02 -16.21
C GLY A 2 -8.86 -13.60 -14.84
N THR A 3 -7.87 -14.21 -14.21
CA THR A 3 -8.03 -14.71 -12.84
C THR A 3 -7.87 -13.49 -11.93
N THR A 4 -8.94 -13.08 -11.24
CA THR A 4 -8.83 -12.08 -10.19
C THR A 4 -8.51 -12.79 -8.89
N ILE A 5 -7.51 -12.29 -8.18
CA ILE A 5 -7.15 -12.77 -6.85
C ILE A 5 -7.54 -11.72 -5.83
N LYS A 6 -7.86 -12.19 -4.62
CA LYS A 6 -8.09 -11.31 -3.47
C LYS A 6 -6.79 -11.22 -2.70
N VAL A 7 -6.21 -10.02 -2.70
CA VAL A 7 -5.00 -9.74 -1.94
C VAL A 7 -5.40 -8.99 -0.68
N SER A 8 -4.86 -9.41 0.46
CA SER A 8 -5.08 -8.67 1.70
C SER A 8 -4.43 -7.29 1.59
N ASN A 9 -5.17 -6.23 1.92
CA ASN A 9 -4.61 -4.88 1.95
C ASN A 9 -3.45 -4.75 2.93
N ARG A 10 -3.43 -5.62 3.95
CA ARG A 10 -2.31 -5.74 4.88
C ARG A 10 -1.04 -6.27 4.21
N GLU A 11 -1.17 -7.27 3.34
CA GLU A 11 -0.05 -7.82 2.55
C GLU A 11 0.54 -6.75 1.62
N ILE A 12 -0.34 -6.00 0.94
CA ILE A 12 0.02 -4.84 0.11
C ILE A 12 0.79 -3.81 0.93
N ALA A 13 0.31 -3.48 2.13
CA ALA A 13 0.97 -2.52 3.02
C ALA A 13 2.34 -3.01 3.54
N ILE A 14 2.50 -4.30 3.80
CA ILE A 14 3.78 -4.90 4.20
C ILE A 14 4.78 -4.83 3.04
N ARG A 15 4.35 -5.12 1.80
CA ARG A 15 5.21 -4.97 0.62
C ARG A 15 5.57 -3.51 0.34
N ALA A 16 4.60 -2.59 0.50
CA ALA A 16 4.85 -1.16 0.42
C ALA A 16 5.89 -0.70 1.45
N PHE A 17 5.81 -1.21 2.68
CA PHE A 17 6.82 -0.97 3.72
C PHE A 17 8.20 -1.49 3.33
N ASP A 18 8.31 -2.71 2.82
CA ASP A 18 9.59 -3.28 2.38
C ASP A 18 10.20 -2.47 1.22
N HIS A 19 9.35 -1.98 0.30
CA HIS A 19 9.78 -1.11 -0.78
C HIS A 19 10.31 0.24 -0.27
N LEU A 20 9.58 0.91 0.64
CA LEU A 20 10.03 2.17 1.26
C LEU A 20 11.35 1.99 2.00
N ARG A 21 11.53 0.84 2.67
CA ARG A 21 12.80 0.48 3.32
C ARG A 21 13.94 0.33 2.31
N HIS A 22 13.69 -0.31 1.15
CA HIS A 22 14.67 -0.44 0.08
C HIS A 22 15.04 0.91 -0.55
N GLU A 23 14.08 1.83 -0.68
CA GLU A 23 14.28 3.21 -1.19
C GLU A 23 14.94 4.14 -0.14
N ARG A 24 15.27 3.62 1.05
CA ARG A 24 15.83 4.37 2.20
C ARG A 24 14.91 5.49 2.70
N LYS A 25 13.60 5.40 2.45
CA LYS A 25 12.56 6.35 2.91
C LYS A 25 12.11 6.01 4.32
N SER A 26 13.01 6.26 5.27
CA SER A 26 12.88 5.80 6.66
C SER A 26 11.67 6.41 7.37
N ASP A 27 11.41 7.70 7.20
CA ASP A 27 10.25 8.38 7.82
C ASP A 27 8.91 7.81 7.33
N SER A 28 8.80 7.59 6.03
CA SER A 28 7.62 7.01 5.36
C SER A 28 7.41 5.55 5.78
N ALA A 29 8.48 4.77 5.83
CA ALA A 29 8.44 3.39 6.32
C ALA A 29 8.01 3.33 7.80
N LEU A 30 8.59 4.17 8.66
CA LEU A 30 8.26 4.22 10.09
C LEU A 30 6.81 4.63 10.32
N ARG A 31 6.32 5.63 9.58
CA ARG A 31 4.93 6.08 9.68
C ARG A 31 3.95 5.01 9.23
N LEU A 32 4.24 4.30 8.14
CA LEU A 32 3.44 3.19 7.65
C LEU A 32 3.45 2.03 8.66
N ALA A 33 4.61 1.65 9.19
CA ALA A 33 4.74 0.60 10.20
C ALA A 33 3.98 0.93 11.49
N HIS A 34 4.09 2.17 11.97
CA HIS A 34 3.36 2.62 13.14
C HIS A 34 1.84 2.48 12.95
N HIS A 35 1.32 2.89 11.79
CA HIS A 35 -0.11 2.72 11.50
C HIS A 35 -0.51 1.26 11.33
N LEU A 36 0.34 0.44 10.72
CA LEU A 36 0.07 -0.99 10.52
C LEU A 36 0.03 -1.78 11.84
N LEU A 37 0.76 -1.34 12.87
CA LEU A 37 0.81 -1.97 14.19
C LEU A 37 -0.30 -1.48 15.14
N HIS A 38 -0.64 -0.19 15.08
CA HIS A 38 -1.53 0.44 16.07
C HIS A 38 -2.93 0.76 15.54
N TYR A 39 -3.14 0.80 14.22
CA TYR A 39 -4.38 1.22 13.60
C TYR A 39 -4.84 0.25 12.50
N ASP A 40 -6.15 0.26 12.24
CA ASP A 40 -6.75 -0.53 11.15
C ASP A 40 -6.70 0.16 9.79
N ARG A 41 -6.29 1.43 9.76
CA ARG A 41 -6.25 2.28 8.58
C ARG A 41 -5.17 3.34 8.73
N ILE A 42 -4.65 3.80 7.60
CA ILE A 42 -3.78 4.97 7.52
C ILE A 42 -4.51 6.09 6.78
N SER A 43 -4.40 7.30 7.33
CA SER A 43 -4.79 8.53 6.65
C SER A 43 -3.56 9.12 5.97
N ILE A 44 -3.65 9.28 4.66
CA ILE A 44 -2.61 9.78 3.79
C ILE A 44 -2.99 11.21 3.40
N GLY A 45 -2.18 12.18 3.83
CA GLY A 45 -2.34 13.60 3.52
C GLY A 45 -1.58 14.05 2.27
N ILE A 46 -1.30 15.36 2.21
CA ILE A 46 -0.55 16.02 1.11
C ILE A 46 0.96 16.11 1.42
N GLY A 47 1.40 15.60 2.58
CA GLY A 47 2.82 15.65 2.95
C GLY A 47 3.69 14.78 2.04
N GLU A 48 4.97 15.11 1.91
CA GLU A 48 5.93 14.31 1.12
C GLU A 48 5.96 12.85 1.59
N VAL A 49 6.00 12.63 2.91
CA VAL A 49 5.94 11.30 3.54
C VAL A 49 4.64 10.56 3.21
N ASP A 50 3.52 11.27 3.19
CA ASP A 50 2.23 10.70 2.83
C ASP A 50 2.19 10.31 1.35
N TRP A 51 2.70 11.18 0.48
CA TRP A 51 2.79 10.93 -0.95
C TRP A 51 3.64 9.70 -1.27
N GLU A 52 4.77 9.51 -0.59
CA GLU A 52 5.62 8.33 -0.74
C GLU A 52 4.89 7.04 -0.33
N ILE A 53 4.13 7.08 0.76
CA ILE A 53 3.31 5.95 1.21
C ILE A 53 2.20 5.67 0.19
N ASP A 54 1.56 6.71 -0.33
CA ASP A 54 0.51 6.61 -1.35
C ASP A 54 1.04 5.91 -2.61
N MET A 55 2.17 6.38 -3.14
CA MET A 55 2.82 5.81 -4.31
C MET A 55 3.24 4.36 -4.07
N ALA A 56 3.79 4.05 -2.89
CA ALA A 56 4.17 2.68 -2.55
C ALA A 56 2.95 1.76 -2.51
N ILE A 57 1.85 2.16 -1.87
CA ILE A 57 0.62 1.36 -1.80
C ILE A 57 0.01 1.16 -3.19
N GLN A 58 -0.05 2.21 -4.02
CA GLN A 58 -0.54 2.12 -5.41
C GLN A 58 0.30 1.17 -6.26
N LYS A 59 1.62 1.17 -6.07
CA LYS A 59 2.54 0.28 -6.78
C LYS A 59 2.24 -1.20 -6.53
N PHE A 60 1.83 -1.54 -5.31
CA PHE A 60 1.44 -2.91 -4.92
C PHE A 60 -0.05 -3.21 -5.15
N GLY A 61 -0.78 -2.33 -5.83
CA GLY A 61 -2.19 -2.54 -6.17
C GLY A 61 -3.20 -2.01 -5.18
N GLY A 62 -2.75 -1.45 -4.06
CA GLY A 62 -3.67 -0.83 -3.11
C GLY A 62 -4.24 0.44 -3.70
N ASN A 63 -5.55 0.64 -3.57
CA ASN A 63 -6.19 1.87 -4.00
C ASN A 63 -6.57 2.71 -2.76
N PRO A 64 -5.68 3.60 -2.28
CA PRO A 64 -6.04 4.54 -1.23
C PRO A 64 -7.17 5.41 -1.75
N ARG A 65 -8.35 5.29 -1.13
CA ARG A 65 -9.55 5.97 -1.62
C ARG A 65 -9.41 7.43 -1.23
N THR A 66 -9.25 8.32 -2.21
CA THR A 66 -9.23 9.78 -2.00
C THR A 66 -10.55 10.20 -1.36
N GLY A 67 -10.47 10.64 -0.11
CA GLY A 67 -11.58 11.15 0.66
C GLY A 67 -11.85 12.63 0.40
N TYR A 68 -12.87 13.16 1.05
CA TYR A 68 -13.19 14.60 1.06
C TYR A 68 -12.05 15.37 1.76
N ARG A 69 -11.70 16.59 1.30
CA ARG A 69 -10.58 17.42 1.83
C ARG A 69 -9.16 16.84 1.63
N TYR A 70 -8.82 16.36 0.43
CA TYR A 70 -7.42 16.07 0.03
C TYR A 70 -6.67 15.07 0.93
N THR A 71 -7.41 14.18 1.60
CA THR A 71 -6.85 13.11 2.43
C THR A 71 -7.36 11.79 1.89
N ALA A 72 -6.47 10.85 1.60
CA ALA A 72 -6.81 9.51 1.19
C ALA A 72 -6.81 8.57 2.41
N HIS A 73 -7.69 7.57 2.39
CA HIS A 73 -7.77 6.57 3.44
C HIS A 73 -7.51 5.19 2.85
N PHE A 74 -6.57 4.47 3.45
CA PHE A 74 -6.29 3.07 3.12
C PHE A 74 -6.58 2.19 4.33
N SER A 75 -7.47 1.22 4.16
CA SER A 75 -7.86 0.27 5.21
C SER A 75 -7.05 -1.02 5.09
N PHE A 76 -6.39 -1.43 6.18
CA PHE A 76 -5.58 -2.64 6.21
C PHE A 76 -6.43 -3.92 6.38
N LYS A 77 -7.65 -3.79 6.91
CA LYS A 77 -8.59 -4.91 7.10
C LYS A 77 -9.34 -5.34 5.82
N GLY A 78 -9.19 -4.59 4.72
CA GLY A 78 -9.86 -4.89 3.46
C GLY A 78 -9.09 -5.91 2.61
N GLU A 79 -9.77 -6.37 1.57
CA GLU A 79 -9.18 -7.13 0.47
C GLU A 79 -9.31 -6.28 -0.79
N THR A 80 -8.26 -6.26 -1.62
CA THR A 80 -8.30 -5.66 -2.95
C THR A 80 -8.32 -6.76 -3.98
N GLU A 81 -9.30 -6.69 -4.88
CA GLU A 81 -9.34 -7.54 -6.06
C GLU A 81 -8.30 -7.02 -7.05
N MET A 82 -7.36 -7.90 -7.41
CA MET A 82 -6.27 -7.60 -8.32
C MET A 82 -6.20 -8.69 -9.38
N GLU A 83 -5.81 -8.33 -10.59
CA GLU A 83 -5.54 -9.32 -11.63
C GLU A 83 -4.33 -10.17 -11.23
N LYS A 84 -4.46 -11.49 -11.38
CA LYS A 84 -3.41 -12.46 -11.02
C LYS A 84 -2.10 -12.15 -11.74
N GLU A 85 -2.16 -11.77 -13.01
CA GLU A 85 -0.97 -11.37 -13.79
C GLU A 85 -0.26 -10.19 -13.13
N ARG A 86 -1.00 -9.14 -12.75
CA ARG A 86 -0.46 -7.98 -12.04
C ARG A 86 0.09 -8.33 -10.65
N TYR A 87 -0.56 -9.25 -9.94
CA TYR A 87 -0.01 -9.77 -8.68
C TYR A 87 1.27 -10.57 -8.90
N GLU A 88 1.33 -11.43 -9.91
CA GLU A 88 2.54 -12.18 -10.23
C GLU A 88 3.67 -11.23 -10.65
N GLU A 89 3.42 -10.19 -11.43
CA GLU A 89 4.42 -9.18 -11.76
C GLU A 89 4.95 -8.42 -10.53
N ILE A 90 4.05 -8.05 -9.61
CA ILE A 90 4.41 -7.24 -8.43
C ILE A 90 5.02 -8.10 -7.31
N PHE A 91 4.47 -9.30 -7.09
CA PHE A 91 4.79 -10.16 -5.96
C PHE A 91 5.76 -11.29 -6.30
N ASN A 92 5.75 -11.77 -7.55
CA ASN A 92 6.57 -12.85 -8.08
C ASN A 92 7.62 -12.38 -9.11
N GLY A 93 7.53 -11.13 -9.60
CA GLY A 93 8.50 -10.50 -10.49
C GLY A 93 9.77 -10.07 -9.75
N LYS A 94 10.55 -11.04 -9.29
CA LYS A 94 11.99 -10.92 -9.03
C LYS A 94 12.66 -12.27 -9.26
N GLU A 95 13.04 -12.51 -10.51
CA GLU A 95 14.41 -12.93 -10.82
C GLU A 95 15.06 -11.85 -11.69
#